data_AF-T1JW89-F1
#
_entry.id   AF-T1JW89-F1
#
_cell.length_a   1.000
_cell.length_b   1.000
_cell.length_c   1.000
_cell.angle_alpha   90.00
_cell.angle_beta   90.00
_cell.angle_gamma   90.00
#
_symmetry.space_group_name_H-M   'P 1'
#
loop_
_entity.id
_entity.type
_entity.pdbx_description
1 polymer ?
#
loop_
_entity_poly.entity_id
_entity_poly.type
_entity_poly.pdbx_seq_one_letter_code
_entity_poly.pdbx_strand_id
1 'polypeptide(L)'
;MDFQLSNSDTVKYCPSVAGIVDESTYIIGCYQLVDEGKQINLSHDQLIKINNRLGCLILIKSSKVIFEYDCLDGGVFDLAVVQTDDSTNDGNHQFWAAHSNGSVACYHITNGSIKFNKSIVSGSSMLCSLTILDDLIFVGDSESKVIAIQKDKIQINVSSFLDLKIPS
;
A
#
# COMPACT_ATOMS: atom_id res chain seq x y z
N MET A 1 -10.75 -1.46 -31.50
CA MET A 1 -11.31 -0.88 -30.25
C MET A 1 -10.35 0.22 -29.91
N ASP A 2 -10.75 1.47 -30.15
CA ASP A 2 -9.86 2.62 -29.99
C ASP A 2 -10.02 3.13 -28.55
N PHE A 3 -8.97 2.98 -27.76
CA PHE A 3 -8.93 3.55 -26.41
C PHE A 3 -8.41 4.98 -26.51
N GLN A 4 -9.14 5.93 -25.93
CA GLN A 4 -8.64 7.30 -25.70
C GLN A 4 -8.20 7.42 -24.24
N LEU A 5 -6.96 7.84 -24.05
CA LEU A 5 -6.47 8.26 -22.74
C LEU A 5 -6.94 9.69 -22.49
N SER A 6 -7.79 9.89 -21.49
CA SER A 6 -8.15 11.20 -20.98
C SER A 6 -7.32 11.52 -19.74
N ASN A 7 -6.74 12.71 -19.67
CA ASN A 7 -6.05 13.19 -18.48
C ASN A 7 -6.80 14.42 -17.92
N SER A 8 -7.21 14.35 -16.65
CA SER A 8 -7.87 15.45 -15.94
C SER A 8 -6.98 16.06 -14.85
N ASP A 9 -6.02 15.30 -14.31
CA ASP A 9 -5.41 15.59 -13.02
C ASP A 9 -3.90 15.34 -13.01
N THR A 10 -3.14 16.30 -12.48
CA THR A 10 -1.70 16.14 -12.23
C THR A 10 -1.44 16.17 -10.73
N VAL A 11 -0.84 15.11 -10.21
CA VAL A 11 -0.34 15.06 -8.82
C VAL A 11 1.17 15.28 -8.81
N LYS A 12 1.67 16.08 -7.84
CA LYS A 12 3.10 16.46 -7.73
C LYS A 12 3.96 15.44 -6.95
N TYR A 13 3.45 14.24 -6.74
CA TYR A 13 4.08 13.19 -5.94
C TYR A 13 4.70 12.15 -6.87
N CYS A 14 5.36 11.12 -6.32
CA CYS A 14 5.72 9.94 -7.11
C CYS A 14 4.65 8.86 -6.86
N PRO A 15 3.54 8.86 -7.62
CA PRO A 15 2.51 7.84 -7.48
C PRO A 15 3.06 6.49 -7.89
N SER A 16 2.77 5.46 -7.11
CA SER A 16 3.14 4.06 -7.37
C SER A 16 1.93 3.18 -7.59
N VAL A 17 0.82 3.46 -6.89
CA VAL A 17 -0.41 2.67 -6.97
C VAL A 17 -1.63 3.56 -6.75
N ALA A 18 -2.76 3.18 -7.34
CA ALA A 18 -4.04 3.83 -7.10
C ALA A 18 -5.12 2.80 -6.77
N GLY A 19 -6.04 3.16 -5.87
CA GLY A 19 -7.20 2.35 -5.50
C GLY A 19 -8.48 3.13 -5.59
N ILE A 20 -9.45 2.60 -6.31
CA ILE A 20 -10.78 3.20 -6.44
C ILE A 20 -11.56 2.89 -5.17
N VAL A 21 -12.09 3.93 -4.53
CA VAL A 21 -12.97 3.81 -3.35
C VAL A 21 -14.43 3.83 -3.80
N ASP A 22 -14.78 4.81 -4.62
CA ASP A 22 -16.10 4.98 -5.25
C ASP A 22 -15.96 5.70 -6.61
N GLU A 23 -17.07 6.00 -7.29
CA GLU A 23 -17.09 6.65 -8.61
C GLU A 23 -16.31 7.99 -8.67
N SER A 24 -16.20 8.67 -7.54
CA SER A 24 -15.62 10.02 -7.43
C SER A 24 -14.39 10.09 -6.53
N THR A 25 -14.12 9.04 -5.76
CA THR A 25 -13.09 9.00 -4.72
C THR A 25 -12.07 7.90 -5.00
N TYR A 26 -10.80 8.25 -4.92
CA TYR A 26 -9.71 7.28 -5.06
C TYR A 26 -8.51 7.67 -4.18
N ILE A 27 -7.69 6.67 -3.87
CA ILE A 27 -6.47 6.81 -3.08
C ILE A 27 -5.30 6.65 -4.02
N ILE A 28 -4.27 7.46 -3.86
CA ILE A 28 -2.97 7.25 -4.47
C ILE A 28 -1.98 6.90 -3.36
N GLY A 29 -1.37 5.72 -3.47
CA GLY A 29 -0.16 5.38 -2.74
C GLY A 29 1.04 6.00 -3.43
N CYS A 30 1.87 6.66 -2.65
CA CYS A 30 3.09 7.28 -3.14
C CYS A 30 4.32 6.71 -2.43
N TYR A 31 5.46 6.89 -3.09
CA TYR A 31 6.77 6.65 -2.54
C TYR A 31 7.67 7.85 -2.84
N GLN A 32 8.80 7.95 -2.15
CA GLN A 32 9.87 8.85 -2.53
C GLN A 32 11.16 8.04 -2.66
N LEU A 33 11.75 8.05 -3.85
CA LEU A 33 13.14 7.61 -4.01
C LEU A 33 14.03 8.71 -3.45
N VAL A 34 14.84 8.36 -2.46
CA VAL A 34 15.97 9.21 -2.09
C VAL A 34 17.09 8.85 -3.06
N ASP A 35 17.32 9.71 -4.06
CA ASP A 35 18.37 9.49 -5.06
C ASP A 35 19.74 9.29 -4.40
N GLU A 36 20.40 8.18 -4.74
CA GLU A 36 21.77 7.82 -4.34
C GLU A 36 22.83 8.82 -4.85
N GLY A 37 22.45 9.74 -5.76
CA GLY A 37 23.34 10.71 -6.42
C GLY A 37 23.71 11.95 -5.59
N LYS A 38 23.05 12.18 -4.45
CA LYS A 38 23.59 13.11 -3.44
C LYS A 38 24.49 12.28 -2.55
N GLN A 39 25.80 12.56 -2.53
CA GLN A 39 26.69 12.03 -1.50
C GLN A 39 26.19 12.47 -0.12
N ILE A 40 25.34 11.65 0.46
CA ILE A 40 24.81 11.83 1.79
C ILE A 40 25.80 11.07 2.68
N ASN A 41 26.72 11.81 3.31
CA ASN A 41 27.71 11.29 4.27
C ASN A 41 27.00 10.83 5.56
N LEU A 42 26.27 9.74 5.47
CA LEU A 42 25.52 9.16 6.57
C LEU A 42 25.89 7.69 6.73
N SER A 43 25.95 7.25 7.99
CA SER A 43 26.26 5.87 8.34
C SER A 43 25.19 4.91 7.82
N HIS A 44 25.51 3.61 7.73
CA HIS A 44 24.55 2.58 7.34
C HIS A 44 23.25 2.64 8.18
N ASP A 45 23.35 2.88 9.49
CA ASP A 45 22.19 3.04 10.38
C ASP A 45 21.39 4.33 10.09
N GLN A 46 22.05 5.39 9.63
CA GLN A 46 21.39 6.63 9.22
C GLN A 46 20.77 6.49 7.84
N LEU A 47 21.40 5.72 6.94
CA LEU A 47 20.81 5.31 5.67
C LEU A 47 19.62 4.40 5.90
N ILE A 48 19.61 3.50 6.89
CA ILE A 48 18.42 2.72 7.29
C ILE A 48 17.32 3.64 7.87
N LYS A 49 17.69 4.67 8.66
CA LYS A 49 16.74 5.70 9.15
C LYS A 49 16.23 6.64 8.06
N ILE A 50 16.94 6.80 6.95
CA ILE A 50 16.56 7.60 5.77
C ILE A 50 15.96 6.73 4.65
N ASN A 51 16.23 5.43 4.67
CA ASN A 51 15.45 4.39 3.99
C ASN A 51 14.07 4.21 4.62
N ASN A 52 13.70 5.04 5.60
CA ASN A 52 12.32 5.49 5.72
C ASN A 52 11.95 6.23 4.43
N ARG A 53 11.72 5.47 3.34
CA ARG A 53 11.09 5.97 2.12
C ARG A 53 9.78 6.57 2.59
N LEU A 54 9.69 7.89 2.70
CA LEU A 54 8.46 8.52 3.15
C LEU A 54 7.41 8.19 2.10
N GLY A 55 6.47 7.32 2.49
CA GLY A 55 5.27 7.08 1.73
C GLY A 55 4.23 8.08 2.15
N CYS A 56 3.31 8.39 1.25
CA CYS A 56 2.07 9.01 1.66
C CYS A 56 0.90 8.34 0.95
N LEU A 57 -0.26 8.47 1.57
CA LEU A 57 -1.53 8.15 0.97
C LEU A 57 -2.26 9.46 0.71
N ILE A 58 -2.63 9.67 -0.54
CA ILE A 58 -3.33 10.87 -0.99
C ILE A 58 -4.76 10.47 -1.28
N LEU A 59 -5.70 11.10 -0.58
CA LEU A 59 -7.13 10.92 -0.86
C LEU A 59 -7.58 12.01 -1.83
N ILE A 60 -8.12 11.58 -2.96
CA ILE A 60 -8.65 12.48 -3.98
C ILE A 60 -10.15 12.24 -4.10
N LYS A 61 -10.92 13.33 -4.13
CA LYS A 61 -12.37 13.31 -4.40
C LYS A 61 -12.71 14.34 -5.46
N SER A 62 -13.41 13.91 -6.50
CA SER A 62 -13.81 14.76 -7.62
C SER A 62 -12.64 15.59 -8.16
N SER A 63 -11.52 14.93 -8.47
CA SER A 63 -10.31 15.56 -9.04
C SER A 63 -9.62 16.57 -8.12
N LYS A 64 -9.88 16.53 -6.80
CA LYS A 64 -9.22 17.38 -5.81
C LYS A 64 -8.60 16.55 -4.70
N VAL A 65 -7.35 16.85 -4.36
CA VAL A 65 -6.73 16.35 -3.13
C VAL A 65 -7.53 16.89 -1.94
N ILE A 66 -8.08 16.00 -1.13
CA ILE A 66 -8.85 16.36 0.06
C ILE A 66 -8.14 16.00 1.36
N PHE A 67 -7.18 15.07 1.31
CA PHE A 67 -6.42 14.64 2.48
C PHE A 67 -5.10 14.01 2.07
N GLU A 68 -4.09 14.18 2.92
CA GLU A 68 -2.77 13.57 2.80
C GLU A 68 -2.40 12.90 4.13
N TYR A 69 -1.91 11.67 4.06
CA TYR A 69 -1.48 10.89 5.22
C TYR A 69 -0.03 10.48 5.05
N ASP A 70 0.83 10.86 6.00
CA ASP A 70 2.23 10.44 6.02
C ASP A 70 2.37 9.01 6.58
N CYS A 71 2.87 8.09 5.75
CA CYS A 71 3.04 6.69 6.12
C CYS A 71 4.35 6.48 6.90
N LEU A 72 4.23 6.09 8.17
CA LEU A 72 5.37 5.71 9.01
C LEU A 72 6.00 4.36 8.60
N ASP A 73 5.21 3.52 7.94
CA ASP A 73 5.56 2.19 7.46
C ASP A 73 6.39 2.20 6.15
N GLY A 74 6.59 3.37 5.55
CA GLY A 74 7.37 3.54 4.33
C GLY A 74 6.51 3.78 3.08
N GLY A 75 7.16 3.77 1.91
CA GLY A 75 6.56 3.97 0.60
C GLY A 75 5.48 2.93 0.30
N VAL A 76 4.36 3.34 -0.29
CA VAL A 76 3.25 2.43 -0.61
C VAL A 76 3.46 1.85 -2.00
N PHE A 77 3.66 0.54 -2.15
CA PHE A 77 3.90 -0.09 -3.45
C PHE A 77 2.66 -0.75 -4.04
N ASP A 78 1.77 -1.23 -3.18
CA ASP A 78 0.50 -1.79 -3.60
C ASP A 78 -0.57 -1.51 -2.54
N LEU A 79 -1.83 -1.53 -2.94
CA LEU A 79 -2.96 -1.38 -2.05
C LEU A 79 -4.17 -2.15 -2.56
N ALA A 80 -5.04 -2.55 -1.64
CA ALA A 80 -6.33 -3.13 -1.95
C ALA A 80 -7.41 -2.48 -1.09
N VAL A 81 -8.37 -1.85 -1.76
CA VAL A 81 -9.58 -1.33 -1.13
C VAL A 81 -10.53 -2.50 -0.90
N VAL A 82 -10.98 -2.67 0.34
CA VAL A 82 -11.93 -3.72 0.69
C VAL A 82 -13.32 -3.19 0.37
N GLN A 83 -13.97 -3.78 -0.63
CA GLN A 83 -15.39 -3.51 -0.86
C GLN A 83 -16.19 -4.06 0.33
N THR A 84 -16.89 -3.18 1.02
CA THR A 84 -17.92 -3.56 1.97
C THR A 84 -19.22 -3.76 1.19
N ASP A 85 -19.90 -4.89 1.38
CA ASP A 85 -21.18 -5.19 0.73
C ASP A 85 -22.35 -4.31 1.25
N ASP A 86 -22.05 -3.31 2.07
CA ASP A 86 -23.07 -2.60 2.82
C ASP A 86 -23.65 -1.41 2.04
N SER A 87 -24.95 -1.57 1.78
CA SER A 87 -25.96 -0.58 1.43
C SER A 87 -26.00 0.71 2.29
N THR A 88 -25.16 0.82 3.32
CA THR A 88 -25.01 2.03 4.13
C THR A 88 -23.84 2.84 3.61
N ASN A 89 -24.18 3.86 2.82
CA ASN A 89 -23.30 4.85 2.20
C ASN A 89 -22.66 5.79 3.25
N ASP A 90 -22.19 5.25 4.37
CA ASP A 90 -21.70 6.01 5.55
C ASP A 90 -20.27 6.54 5.35
N GLY A 91 -19.66 6.30 4.18
CA GLY A 91 -18.36 6.84 3.79
C GLY A 91 -17.20 6.24 4.60
N ASN A 92 -17.43 5.07 5.21
CA ASN A 92 -16.41 4.31 5.92
C ASN A 92 -15.86 3.22 5.00
N HIS A 93 -14.62 3.38 4.55
CA HIS A 93 -13.97 2.40 3.68
C HIS A 93 -12.70 1.90 4.31
N GLN A 94 -12.49 0.59 4.31
CA GLN A 94 -11.24 -0.01 4.75
C GLN A 94 -10.36 -0.33 3.54
N PHE A 95 -9.05 -0.14 3.69
CA PHE A 95 -8.09 -0.62 2.71
C PHE A 95 -6.81 -1.09 3.40
N TRP A 96 -6.04 -1.88 2.66
CA TRP A 96 -4.72 -2.34 3.07
C TRP A 96 -3.67 -1.86 2.08
N ALA A 97 -2.47 -1.64 2.57
CA ALA A 97 -1.32 -1.22 1.77
C ALA A 97 -0.08 -2.07 2.10
N ALA A 98 0.68 -2.42 1.06
CA ALA A 98 1.99 -3.03 1.16
C ALA A 98 3.06 -1.94 1.12
N HIS A 99 3.90 -1.91 2.15
CA HIS A 99 4.89 -0.87 2.33
C HIS A 99 6.33 -1.31 2.08
N SER A 100 7.16 -0.31 1.79
CA SER A 100 8.58 -0.48 1.51
C SER A 100 9.41 -0.99 2.67
N ASN A 101 8.92 -0.94 3.91
CA ASN A 101 9.66 -1.40 5.09
C ASN A 101 9.21 -2.81 5.52
N GLY A 102 8.61 -3.57 4.60
CA GLY A 102 8.23 -4.95 4.90
C GLY A 102 6.94 -5.09 5.70
N SER A 103 6.17 -4.01 5.87
CA SER A 103 4.91 -4.04 6.61
C SER A 103 3.69 -3.94 5.70
N VAL A 104 2.62 -4.61 6.14
CA VAL A 104 1.29 -4.46 5.58
C VAL A 104 0.47 -3.66 6.58
N ALA A 105 -0.08 -2.52 6.17
CA ALA A 105 -0.87 -1.66 7.05
C ALA A 105 -2.32 -1.57 6.61
N CYS A 106 -3.21 -1.54 7.60
CA CYS A 106 -4.64 -1.35 7.46
C CYS A 106 -4.99 0.10 7.79
N TYR A 107 -5.81 0.68 6.94
CA TYR A 107 -6.31 2.04 7.08
C TYR A 107 -7.82 2.07 6.91
N HIS A 108 -8.43 3.12 7.45
CA HIS A 108 -9.83 3.47 7.24
C HIS A 108 -9.94 4.87 6.64
N ILE A 109 -10.82 5.05 5.68
CA ILE A 109 -11.34 6.34 5.27
C ILE A 109 -12.58 6.60 6.10
N THR A 110 -12.62 7.70 6.82
CA THR A 110 -13.81 8.16 7.54
C THR A 110 -13.93 9.66 7.38
N ASN A 111 -15.10 10.14 6.96
CA ASN A 111 -15.40 11.57 6.80
C ASN A 111 -14.34 12.33 5.97
N GLY A 112 -13.86 11.73 4.88
CA GLY A 112 -12.87 12.36 3.99
C GLY A 112 -11.44 12.43 4.57
N SER A 113 -11.14 11.66 5.61
CA SER A 113 -9.80 11.54 6.19
C SER A 113 -9.33 10.10 6.21
N ILE A 114 -8.02 9.87 6.08
CA ILE A 114 -7.41 8.55 6.25
C ILE A 114 -6.93 8.40 7.69
N LYS A 115 -7.25 7.27 8.31
CA LYS A 115 -6.84 6.91 9.66
C LYS A 115 -6.13 5.56 9.64
N PHE A 116 -4.99 5.49 10.30
CA PHE A 116 -4.31 4.22 10.55
C PHE A 116 -5.08 3.37 11.55
N ASN A 117 -5.12 2.06 11.31
CA ASN A 117 -5.71 1.08 12.21
C ASN A 117 -4.65 0.20 12.86
N LYS A 118 -3.91 -0.56 12.04
CA LYS A 118 -2.88 -1.51 12.48
C LYS A 118 -1.90 -1.79 11.36
N SER A 119 -0.69 -2.24 11.71
CA SER A 119 0.26 -2.81 10.75
C SER A 119 0.78 -4.16 11.21
N ILE A 120 1.19 -4.97 10.24
CA ILE A 120 1.74 -6.30 10.43
C ILE A 120 3.09 -6.34 9.74
N VAL A 121 4.16 -6.56 10.50
CA VAL A 121 5.51 -6.72 9.96
C VAL A 121 5.64 -8.14 9.39
N SER A 122 6.06 -8.27 8.15
CA SER A 122 6.22 -9.58 7.48
C SER A 122 7.58 -10.24 7.76
N GLY A 123 8.57 -9.46 8.20
CA GLY A 123 9.96 -9.88 8.29
C GLY A 123 10.74 -9.73 6.97
N SER A 124 10.08 -9.37 5.88
CA SER A 124 10.74 -8.95 4.64
C SER A 124 11.27 -7.52 4.76
N SER A 125 12.21 -7.15 3.89
CA SER A 125 12.72 -5.78 3.82
C SER A 125 11.81 -4.86 3.01
N MET A 126 11.03 -5.38 2.05
CA MET A 126 10.14 -4.61 1.18
C MET A 126 9.01 -5.48 0.62
N LEU A 127 7.78 -4.99 0.72
CA LEU A 127 6.62 -5.61 0.06
C LEU A 127 6.30 -4.87 -1.24
N CYS A 128 6.00 -5.63 -2.29
CA CYS A 128 5.87 -5.12 -3.66
C CYS A 128 4.48 -5.31 -4.25
N SER A 129 3.72 -6.28 -3.73
CA SER A 129 2.37 -6.59 -4.21
C SER A 129 1.48 -7.04 -3.06
N LEU A 130 0.18 -6.85 -3.22
CA LEU A 130 -0.84 -7.17 -2.22
C LEU A 130 -2.12 -7.62 -2.90
N THR A 131 -2.69 -8.72 -2.42
CA THR A 131 -4.06 -9.11 -2.73
C THR A 131 -4.76 -9.62 -1.48
N ILE A 132 -6.08 -9.51 -1.46
CA ILE A 132 -6.91 -9.89 -0.32
C ILE A 132 -7.91 -10.94 -0.81
N LEU A 133 -8.01 -12.04 -0.06
CA LEU A 133 -9.01 -13.08 -0.26
C LEU A 133 -9.57 -13.46 1.10
N ASP A 134 -10.86 -13.20 1.32
CA ASP A 134 -11.55 -13.44 2.59
C ASP A 134 -10.75 -12.88 3.78
N ASP A 135 -10.34 -13.70 4.75
CA ASP A 135 -9.57 -13.30 5.93
C ASP A 135 -8.05 -13.32 5.73
N LEU A 136 -7.58 -13.54 4.50
CA LEU A 136 -6.17 -13.63 4.16
C LEU A 136 -5.73 -12.43 3.33
N ILE A 137 -4.51 -11.97 3.62
CA ILE A 137 -3.77 -11.02 2.82
C ILE A 137 -2.56 -11.76 2.27
N PHE A 138 -2.41 -11.79 0.96
CA PHE A 138 -1.23 -12.32 0.29
C PHE A 138 -0.37 -11.16 -0.16
N VAL A 139 0.91 -11.19 0.21
CA VAL A 139 1.88 -10.19 -0.22
C VAL A 139 3.08 -10.82 -0.88
N GLY A 140 3.46 -10.28 -2.03
CA GLY A 140 4.72 -10.60 -2.68
C GLY A 140 5.80 -9.64 -2.22
N ASP A 141 6.99 -10.17 -1.90
CA ASP A 141 8.11 -9.38 -1.39
C ASP A 141 9.25 -9.23 -2.42
N SER A 142 10.23 -8.41 -2.07
CA SER A 142 11.41 -8.17 -2.93
C SER A 142 12.35 -9.36 -3.05
N GLU A 143 12.18 -10.39 -2.22
CA GLU A 143 12.99 -11.62 -2.21
C GLU A 143 12.30 -12.76 -2.95
N SER A 144 11.29 -12.45 -3.78
CA SER A 144 10.50 -13.43 -4.55
C SER A 144 9.68 -14.40 -3.69
N LYS A 145 9.34 -14.02 -2.46
CA LYS A 145 8.46 -14.79 -1.57
C LYS A 145 7.04 -14.26 -1.64
N VAL A 146 6.08 -15.17 -1.45
CA VAL A 146 4.68 -14.84 -1.19
C VAL A 146 4.37 -15.21 0.26
N ILE A 147 3.84 -14.25 1.02
CA ILE A 147 3.53 -14.39 2.43
C ILE A 147 2.02 -14.27 2.59
N ALA A 148 1.39 -15.25 3.23
CA ALA A 148 -0.02 -15.19 3.59
C ALA A 148 -0.18 -14.75 5.05
N ILE A 149 -0.98 -13.72 5.30
CA ILE A 149 -1.21 -13.10 6.60
C ILE A 149 -2.70 -13.17 6.91
N GLN A 150 -3.07 -13.72 8.07
CA GLN A 150 -4.46 -13.70 8.53
C GLN A 150 -4.79 -12.34 9.14
N LYS A 151 -5.83 -11.65 8.63
CA LYS A 151 -6.19 -10.26 8.99
C LYS A 151 -6.27 -10.03 10.50
N ASP A 152 -6.81 -11.00 11.26
CA ASP A 152 -7.08 -10.86 12.70
C ASP A 152 -6.06 -11.55 13.61
N LYS A 153 -5.03 -12.19 13.05
CA LYS A 153 -3.95 -12.79 13.85
C LYS A 153 -2.63 -12.07 13.67
N ILE A 154 -1.89 -12.00 14.77
CA ILE A 154 -0.45 -11.73 14.75
C ILE A 154 0.22 -12.91 14.05
N GLN A 155 0.89 -12.62 12.92
CA GLN A 155 1.79 -13.50 12.14
C GLN A 155 1.51 -15.02 12.20
N ILE A 156 0.94 -15.56 11.13
CA ILE A 156 1.20 -16.96 10.78
C ILE A 156 2.39 -16.93 9.84
N ASN A 157 3.58 -17.28 10.34
CA ASN A 157 4.74 -17.51 9.50
C ASN A 157 4.46 -18.76 8.66
N VAL A 158 3.94 -18.61 7.43
CA VAL A 158 3.78 -19.73 6.52
C VAL A 158 5.14 -20.02 5.92
N SER A 159 5.99 -20.75 6.66
CA SER A 159 7.29 -21.21 6.18
C SER A 159 7.22 -22.44 5.27
N SER A 160 6.05 -22.78 4.74
CA SER A 160 5.90 -23.87 3.78
C SER A 160 5.46 -23.33 2.42
N PHE A 161 6.41 -23.27 1.51
CA PHE A 161 6.19 -23.12 0.07
C PHE A 161 5.04 -24.03 -0.37
N LEU A 162 3.99 -23.44 -0.95
CA LEU A 162 3.19 -24.15 -1.94
C LEU A 162 4.07 -24.25 -3.19
N ASP A 163 4.87 -25.32 -3.29
CA ASP A 163 5.41 -25.78 -4.57
C ASP A 163 4.21 -26.19 -5.44
N LEU A 164 3.57 -25.20 -6.06
CA LEU A 164 2.64 -25.44 -7.16
C LEU A 164 3.48 -25.93 -8.33
N LYS A 165 3.69 -27.24 -8.39
CA LYS A 165 4.13 -27.91 -9.62
C LYS A 165 3.09 -27.59 -10.69
N ILE A 166 3.44 -26.68 -11.59
CA ILE A 166 2.73 -26.47 -12.83
C ILE A 166 2.79 -27.82 -13.57
N PRO A 167 1.66 -28.49 -13.83
CA PRO A 167 1.68 -29.70 -14.65
C PRO A 167 2.19 -29.32 -16.04
N SER A 168 3.17 -30.08 -16.51
CA SER A 168 3.71 -29.97 -17.88
C SER A 168 2.73 -30.50 -18.90
#